data_AF-A0A2V7MBR6-F1
#
_entry.id   AF-A0A2V7MBR6-F1
#
_cell.length_a   1.000
_cell.length_b   1.000
_cell.length_c   1.000
_cell.angle_alpha   90.00
_cell.angle_beta   90.00
_cell.angle_gamma   90.00
#
_symmetry.space_group_name_H-M   'P 1'
#
loop_
_entity.id
_entity.type
_entity.pdbx_description
1 polymer ?
#
loop_
_entity_poly.entity_id
_entity_poly.type
_entity_poly.pdbx_seq_one_letter_code
_entity_poly.pdbx_strand_id
1 'polypeptide(L)'
;MRLAGRGRHIAACHGRDDHRPRRAATSPGDRHRDWREHAVESVRCPRGLGEREQSPLSAIRRPRVPNVVTLAPAVAVTAPRRLVDGRERVTLNTAYVRALERAGLVPLAVPTMLAADRAGAALAAVRGLVLTGGEDVAPDRYGSVPHPRLGDVDPVRDAAEVALIAAARARRLPILAICRGIQILNVALGGTLYQDLDSERPGPVPHSDETSRHAVRVEAGSLLERTLGTRSATVNSRHHQAIRDLAPGLKAVAWADDGVIEGAEPADAQEPWIVAVQWHPEDLTERALFDGFARAIA
;
A
#
# COMPACT_ATOMS: atom_id res chain seq x y z
N MET A 1 -1.87 -7.05 -64.90
CA MET A 1 -0.81 -8.02 -65.22
C MET A 1 -0.55 -8.83 -63.95
N ARG A 2 -1.18 -10.02 -63.78
CA ARG A 2 -0.58 -11.38 -63.89
C ARG A 2 0.70 -11.53 -63.04
N LEU A 3 0.95 -12.51 -62.17
CA LEU A 3 0.39 -13.81 -61.73
C LEU A 3 1.21 -14.17 -60.44
N ALA A 4 0.65 -14.58 -59.30
CA ALA A 4 0.22 -15.94 -58.85
C ALA A 4 1.31 -16.90 -58.28
N GLY A 5 0.96 -17.57 -57.17
CA GLY A 5 1.57 -18.80 -56.60
C GLY A 5 1.76 -18.73 -55.07
N ARG A 6 0.81 -19.03 -54.17
CA ARG A 6 0.19 -20.31 -53.72
C ARG A 6 1.16 -21.44 -53.32
N GLY A 7 1.04 -21.89 -52.06
CA GLY A 7 1.50 -23.20 -51.59
C GLY A 7 1.13 -23.45 -50.12
N ARG A 8 0.03 -24.18 -49.87
CA ARG A 8 -0.34 -24.78 -48.57
C ARG A 8 0.26 -26.19 -48.51
N HIS A 9 0.63 -26.66 -47.31
CA HIS A 9 0.65 -28.09 -47.01
C HIS A 9 0.01 -28.38 -45.64
N ILE A 10 -1.00 -29.24 -45.69
CA ILE A 10 -1.63 -29.99 -44.60
C ILE A 10 -1.06 -31.41 -44.70
N ALA A 11 -0.74 -32.04 -43.59
CA ALA A 11 -0.73 -33.49 -43.45
C ALA A 11 -1.10 -33.87 -42.00
N ALA A 12 -2.03 -34.81 -41.89
CA ALA A 12 -2.59 -35.38 -40.67
C ALA A 12 -2.19 -36.85 -40.54
N CYS A 13 -2.68 -37.50 -39.46
CA CYS A 13 -2.90 -38.96 -39.27
C CYS A 13 -1.67 -39.76 -38.75
N HIS A 14 -1.69 -40.65 -37.74
CA HIS A 14 -2.65 -41.48 -36.95
C HIS A 14 -1.98 -41.79 -35.57
N GLY A 15 -2.55 -42.30 -34.48
CA GLY A 15 -3.83 -42.92 -34.11
C GLY A 15 -3.62 -43.90 -32.93
N ARG A 16 -4.68 -44.10 -32.11
CA ARG A 16 -4.97 -45.24 -31.18
C ARG A 16 -4.13 -45.36 -29.90
N ASP A 17 -4.59 -45.89 -28.76
CA ASP A 17 -5.88 -46.35 -28.22
C ASP A 17 -5.69 -46.52 -26.68
N ASP A 18 -6.81 -46.48 -25.94
CA ASP A 18 -7.13 -47.19 -24.70
C ASP A 18 -6.18 -47.24 -23.48
N HIS A 19 -6.61 -46.64 -22.36
CA HIS A 19 -7.23 -47.37 -21.23
C HIS A 19 -7.42 -46.47 -19.98
N ARG A 20 -8.69 -46.26 -19.60
CA ARG A 20 -9.09 -46.00 -18.20
C ARG A 20 -9.13 -47.32 -17.44
N PRO A 21 -8.98 -47.28 -16.10
CA PRO A 21 -10.06 -47.82 -15.29
C PRO A 21 -10.56 -46.84 -14.23
N ARG A 22 -11.88 -46.92 -14.05
CA ARG A 22 -12.69 -46.31 -13.01
C ARG A 22 -12.34 -46.91 -11.64
N ARG A 23 -12.31 -46.08 -10.59
CA ARG A 23 -12.73 -46.43 -9.21
C ARG A 23 -13.53 -45.23 -8.70
N ALA A 24 -14.85 -45.34 -8.73
CA ALA A 24 -15.71 -45.79 -7.64
C ALA A 24 -16.02 -44.62 -6.69
N ALA A 25 -17.21 -44.07 -6.91
CA ALA A 25 -17.88 -43.13 -6.02
C ALA A 25 -18.22 -43.81 -4.69
N THR A 26 -18.06 -43.06 -3.61
CA THR A 26 -18.84 -43.25 -2.38
C THR A 26 -19.33 -41.88 -1.93
N SER A 27 -20.65 -41.73 -1.90
CA SER A 27 -21.39 -40.69 -1.18
C SER A 27 -22.39 -41.40 -0.27
N PRO A 28 -23.10 -40.69 0.62
CA PRO A 28 -22.64 -40.22 1.91
C PRO A 28 -23.39 -40.94 3.05
N GLY A 29 -22.70 -41.28 4.12
CA GLY A 29 -23.31 -41.91 5.30
C GLY A 29 -23.90 -40.87 6.24
N ASP A 30 -25.23 -40.76 6.21
CA ASP A 30 -26.08 -40.16 7.25
C ASP A 30 -25.64 -40.58 8.65
N ARG A 31 -25.34 -39.59 9.51
CA ARG A 31 -25.56 -39.71 10.95
C ARG A 31 -26.04 -38.37 11.50
N HIS A 32 -27.37 -38.23 11.50
CA HIS A 32 -28.10 -37.45 12.48
C HIS A 32 -27.53 -37.71 13.89
N ARG A 33 -27.14 -36.64 14.60
CA ARG A 33 -27.05 -36.67 16.06
C ARG A 33 -27.97 -35.61 16.62
N ASP A 34 -29.01 -36.13 17.26
CA ASP A 34 -29.94 -35.46 18.15
C ASP A 34 -29.20 -34.60 19.18
N TRP A 35 -29.55 -33.31 19.22
CA TRP A 35 -29.34 -32.47 20.38
C TRP A 35 -30.49 -32.71 21.36
N ARG A 36 -30.27 -33.53 22.38
CA ARG A 36 -31.16 -33.60 23.55
C ARG A 36 -30.55 -32.80 24.69
N GLU A 37 -31.32 -31.81 25.13
CA GLU A 37 -31.17 -31.05 26.37
C GLU A 37 -31.06 -31.99 27.56
N HIS A 38 -29.97 -31.89 28.34
CA HIS A 38 -29.91 -32.48 29.68
C HIS A 38 -29.56 -31.43 30.72
N ALA A 39 -30.37 -31.48 31.77
CA ALA A 39 -30.56 -30.52 32.82
C ALA A 39 -29.38 -30.41 33.78
N VAL A 40 -29.36 -29.28 34.46
CA VAL A 40 -28.46 -28.87 35.54
C VAL A 40 -28.54 -29.85 36.70
N GLU A 41 -27.42 -30.48 37.06
CA GLU A 41 -27.28 -31.21 38.32
C GLU A 41 -26.20 -30.54 39.19
N SER A 42 -26.62 -30.11 40.38
CA SER A 42 -25.83 -29.41 41.38
C SER A 42 -24.82 -30.35 42.05
N VAL A 43 -23.52 -30.10 41.85
CA VAL A 43 -22.46 -30.82 42.55
C VAL A 43 -22.18 -30.16 43.91
N ARG A 44 -22.39 -30.92 44.99
CA ARG A 44 -22.06 -30.52 46.37
C ARG A 44 -20.54 -30.58 46.58
N CYS A 45 -20.01 -29.54 47.20
CA CYS A 45 -18.58 -29.39 47.52
C CYS A 45 -18.23 -30.15 48.83
N PRO A 46 -17.21 -31.03 48.85
CA PRO A 46 -16.69 -31.59 50.09
C PRO A 46 -15.81 -30.57 50.82
N ARG A 47 -16.02 -30.47 52.13
CA ARG A 47 -15.26 -29.62 53.05
C ARG A 47 -13.85 -30.18 53.29
N GLY A 48 -12.88 -29.26 53.31
CA GLY A 48 -11.67 -29.33 54.13
C GLY A 48 -10.49 -30.03 53.47
N LEU A 49 -9.40 -29.28 53.28
CA LEU A 49 -8.01 -29.65 53.55
C LEU A 49 -7.08 -28.46 53.19
N GLY A 50 -6.40 -27.91 54.20
CA GLY A 50 -5.14 -27.16 54.05
C GLY A 50 -5.26 -25.65 53.83
N GLU A 51 -5.31 -24.88 54.93
CA GLU A 51 -4.87 -23.48 54.93
C GLU A 51 -3.38 -23.42 54.58
N ARG A 52 -3.07 -23.09 53.33
CA ARG A 52 -1.77 -22.49 53.00
C ARG A 52 -1.93 -21.00 53.17
N GLU A 53 -1.31 -20.48 54.21
CA GLU A 53 -1.15 -19.07 54.51
C GLU A 53 -0.56 -18.36 53.27
N GLN A 54 -1.39 -17.62 52.54
CA GLN A 54 -0.92 -16.77 51.46
C GLN A 54 -0.28 -15.54 52.10
N SER A 55 1.06 -15.48 52.09
CA SER A 55 1.78 -14.25 52.40
C SER A 55 1.19 -13.11 51.55
N PRO A 56 0.80 -11.97 52.14
CA PRO A 56 0.27 -10.86 51.37
C PRO A 56 1.36 -10.39 50.40
N LEU A 57 1.07 -10.47 49.10
CA LEU A 57 1.89 -9.88 48.05
C LEU A 57 2.12 -8.42 48.44
N SER A 58 3.38 -8.10 48.75
CA SER A 58 3.79 -6.73 49.03
C SER A 58 3.31 -5.84 47.89
N ALA A 59 2.63 -4.75 48.24
CA ALA A 59 2.08 -3.81 47.28
C ALA A 59 3.20 -3.32 46.36
N ILE A 60 3.23 -3.85 45.13
CA ILE A 60 4.16 -3.39 44.08
C ILE A 60 3.80 -1.93 43.82
N ARG A 61 4.63 -1.04 44.33
CA ARG A 61 4.52 0.40 44.13
C ARG A 61 4.71 0.65 42.64
N ARG A 62 3.61 0.85 41.89
CA ARG A 62 3.67 1.18 40.47
C ARG A 62 4.55 2.42 40.31
N PRO A 63 5.64 2.37 39.52
CA PRO A 63 6.44 3.56 39.27
C PRO A 63 5.51 4.61 38.65
N ARG A 64 5.47 5.81 39.25
CA ARG A 64 4.82 6.97 38.65
C ARG A 64 5.58 7.30 37.38
N VAL A 65 5.04 6.90 36.24
CA VAL A 65 5.51 7.37 34.94
C VAL A 65 5.30 8.88 34.93
N PRO A 66 6.34 9.71 34.72
CA PRO A 66 6.18 11.16 34.72
C PRO A 66 5.15 11.57 33.66
N ASN A 67 4.12 12.26 34.12
CA ASN A 67 2.91 12.56 33.37
C ASN A 67 3.08 13.82 32.51
N VAL A 68 4.14 13.85 31.70
CA VAL A 68 4.29 14.79 30.60
C VAL A 68 4.55 13.96 29.35
N VAL A 69 3.50 13.29 28.88
CA VAL A 69 3.51 12.71 27.54
C VAL A 69 3.35 13.88 26.59
N THR A 70 4.44 14.39 26.03
CA THR A 70 4.33 15.11 24.75
C THR A 70 3.80 14.07 23.77
N LEU A 71 2.50 14.15 23.45
CA LEU A 71 1.87 13.19 22.56
C LEU A 71 2.46 13.38 21.17
N ALA A 72 3.40 12.52 20.81
CA ALA A 72 3.92 12.41 19.46
C ALA A 72 2.73 12.24 18.50
N PRO A 73 2.63 13.04 17.42
CA PRO A 73 1.46 13.02 16.59
C PRO A 73 1.36 11.70 15.82
N ALA A 74 0.17 11.09 15.89
CA ALA A 74 -0.13 9.88 15.17
C ALA A 74 -0.43 10.17 13.69
N VAL A 75 0.03 9.30 12.80
CA VAL A 75 -0.22 9.37 11.35
C VAL A 75 -0.77 8.06 10.84
N ALA A 76 -1.72 8.13 9.91
CA ALA A 76 -2.21 6.94 9.22
C ALA A 76 -1.19 6.50 8.16
N VAL A 77 -0.91 5.20 8.10
CA VAL A 77 -0.01 4.61 7.10
C VAL A 77 -0.73 3.47 6.41
N THR A 78 -0.91 3.53 5.09
CA THR A 78 -1.63 2.47 4.37
C THR A 78 -0.88 1.14 4.43
N ALA A 79 -1.60 0.08 4.78
CA ALA A 79 -1.05 -1.26 4.93
C ALA A 79 -1.80 -2.24 4.00
N PRO A 80 -1.14 -2.78 2.95
CA PRO A 80 -1.75 -3.74 2.05
C PRO A 80 -1.99 -5.09 2.72
N ARG A 81 -3.00 -5.80 2.20
CA ARG A 81 -3.16 -7.23 2.45
C ARG A 81 -2.15 -8.01 1.62
N ARG A 82 -1.57 -9.05 2.22
CA ARG A 82 -0.67 -10.00 1.54
C ARG A 82 -1.03 -11.41 1.97
N LEU A 83 -0.88 -12.35 1.05
CA LEU A 83 -0.96 -13.77 1.38
C LEU A 83 0.41 -14.24 1.89
N VAL A 84 0.48 -14.62 3.16
CA VAL A 84 1.71 -15.09 3.81
C VAL A 84 1.43 -16.45 4.44
N ASP A 85 2.12 -17.48 3.95
CA ASP A 85 1.92 -18.88 4.36
C ASP A 85 0.46 -19.35 4.19
N GLY A 86 -0.18 -18.95 3.09
CA GLY A 86 -1.57 -19.28 2.79
C GLY A 86 -2.62 -18.55 3.63
N ARG A 87 -2.23 -17.53 4.40
CA ARG A 87 -3.14 -16.70 5.20
C ARG A 87 -3.05 -15.23 4.82
N GLU A 88 -4.18 -14.56 4.73
CA GLU A 88 -4.20 -13.11 4.54
C GLU A 88 -3.67 -12.41 5.79
N ARG A 89 -2.74 -11.47 5.59
CA ARG A 89 -2.18 -10.61 6.64
C ARG A 89 -2.20 -9.16 6.18
N VAL A 90 -2.48 -8.25 7.10
CA VAL A 90 -2.18 -6.83 6.91
C VAL A 90 -0.68 -6.66 7.16
N THR A 91 0.02 -6.12 6.17
CA THR A 91 1.48 -5.96 6.24
C THR A 91 1.88 -4.52 6.02
N LEU A 92 2.93 -4.08 6.71
CA LEU A 92 3.55 -2.78 6.52
C LEU A 92 5.07 -2.98 6.52
N ASN A 93 5.75 -2.46 5.48
CA ASN A 93 7.20 -2.51 5.43
C ASN A 93 7.77 -1.72 6.62
N THR A 94 8.64 -2.37 7.40
CA THR A 94 9.26 -1.77 8.59
C THR A 94 10.09 -0.52 8.27
N ALA A 95 10.52 -0.34 7.02
CA ALA A 95 11.20 0.88 6.58
C ALA A 95 10.33 2.13 6.79
N TYR A 96 9.04 2.09 6.44
CA TYR A 96 8.10 3.20 6.71
C TYR A 96 7.98 3.49 8.20
N VAL A 97 7.82 2.43 9.02
CA VAL A 97 7.69 2.55 10.48
C VAL A 97 8.92 3.25 11.06
N ARG A 98 10.12 2.74 10.73
CA ARG A 98 11.38 3.29 11.22
C ARG A 98 11.61 4.72 10.74
N ALA A 99 11.25 5.05 9.50
CA ALA A 99 11.39 6.40 8.97
C ALA A 99 10.50 7.40 9.69
N LEU A 100 9.24 7.03 9.96
CA LEU A 100 8.29 7.85 10.71
C LEU A 100 8.68 8.02 12.17
N GLU A 101 9.12 6.94 12.84
CA GLU A 101 9.62 7.02 14.22
C GLU A 101 10.83 7.94 14.35
N ARG A 102 11.78 7.88 13.39
CA ARG A 102 12.93 8.80 13.36
C ARG A 102 12.53 10.26 13.20
N ALA A 103 11.41 10.54 12.53
CA ALA A 103 10.84 11.87 12.39
C ALA A 103 9.97 12.28 13.61
N GLY A 104 9.89 11.46 14.66
CA GLY A 104 9.12 11.74 15.87
C GLY A 104 7.62 11.50 15.74
N LEU A 105 7.19 10.72 14.74
CA LEU A 105 5.79 10.41 14.46
C LEU A 105 5.41 9.01 14.96
N VAL A 106 4.13 8.81 15.28
CA VAL A 106 3.59 7.49 15.65
C VAL A 106 2.83 6.89 14.45
N PRO A 107 3.36 5.87 13.76
CA PRO A 107 2.68 5.26 12.63
C PRO A 107 1.54 4.35 13.09
N LEU A 108 0.33 4.61 12.61
CA LEU A 108 -0.84 3.73 12.77
C LEU A 108 -1.17 3.08 11.44
N ALA A 109 -1.00 1.76 11.36
CA ALA A 109 -1.31 0.99 10.16
C ALA A 109 -2.83 1.02 9.89
N VAL A 110 -3.20 1.46 8.68
CA VAL A 110 -4.58 1.44 8.18
C VAL A 110 -4.71 0.30 7.18
N PRO A 111 -5.44 -0.77 7.51
CA PRO A 111 -5.69 -1.88 6.59
C PRO A 111 -6.43 -1.38 5.34
N THR A 112 -5.88 -1.65 4.16
CA THR A 112 -6.47 -1.17 2.89
C THR A 112 -7.58 -2.08 2.33
N MET A 113 -8.00 -3.10 3.10
CA MET A 113 -9.27 -3.81 2.89
C MET A 113 -10.45 -3.14 3.61
N LEU A 114 -10.21 -2.02 4.31
CA LEU A 114 -11.26 -1.28 4.99
C LEU A 114 -12.29 -0.75 3.98
N ALA A 115 -13.58 -0.86 4.32
CA ALA A 115 -14.64 -0.29 3.49
C ALA A 115 -14.46 1.23 3.32
N ALA A 116 -14.69 1.72 2.09
CA ALA A 116 -14.43 3.11 1.71
C ALA A 116 -15.16 4.14 2.60
N ASP A 117 -16.37 3.84 3.08
CA ASP A 117 -17.15 4.67 3.98
C ASP A 117 -16.51 4.84 5.37
N ARG A 118 -15.56 3.97 5.75
CA ARG A 118 -14.81 4.04 7.01
C ARG A 118 -13.51 4.83 6.90
N ALA A 119 -13.10 5.28 5.71
CA ALA A 119 -11.92 6.14 5.53
C ALA A 119 -12.00 7.40 6.42
N GLY A 120 -13.21 7.96 6.56
CA GLY A 120 -13.51 9.03 7.49
C GLY A 120 -13.10 8.69 8.93
N ALA A 121 -13.54 7.55 9.45
CA ALA A 121 -13.25 7.13 10.82
C ALA A 121 -11.78 6.76 11.02
N ALA A 122 -11.14 6.13 10.02
CA ALA A 122 -9.73 5.76 10.08
C ALA A 122 -8.80 6.97 10.27
N LEU A 123 -9.20 8.14 9.77
CA LEU A 123 -8.43 9.38 9.87
C LEU A 123 -8.85 10.28 11.04
N ALA A 124 -9.79 9.86 11.90
CA ALA A 124 -10.37 10.74 12.92
C ALA A 124 -9.39 11.16 14.03
N ALA A 125 -8.40 10.32 14.34
CA ALA A 125 -7.46 10.53 15.45
C ALA A 125 -6.00 10.70 15.00
N VAL A 126 -5.76 10.84 13.69
CA VAL A 126 -4.42 11.03 13.11
C VAL A 126 -4.28 12.44 12.56
N ARG A 127 -3.04 12.88 12.37
CA ARG A 127 -2.72 14.21 11.87
C ARG A 127 -2.11 14.24 10.48
N GLY A 128 -1.96 13.09 9.84
CA GLY A 128 -1.43 12.98 8.48
C GLY A 128 -1.71 11.60 7.89
N LEU A 129 -1.55 11.50 6.57
CA LEU A 129 -1.69 10.27 5.80
C LEU A 129 -0.40 9.97 5.04
N VAL A 130 0.07 8.73 5.14
CA VAL A 130 1.17 8.20 4.33
C VAL A 130 0.61 7.09 3.43
N LEU A 131 0.72 7.29 2.11
CA LEU A 131 0.39 6.28 1.11
C LEU A 131 1.66 5.51 0.75
N THR A 132 1.67 4.21 1.03
CA THR A 132 2.83 3.34 0.82
C THR A 132 2.93 2.82 -0.61
N GLY A 133 4.12 2.35 -0.97
CA GLY A 133 4.37 1.61 -2.21
C GLY A 133 3.60 0.29 -2.29
N GLY A 134 3.69 -0.38 -3.44
CA GLY A 134 3.06 -1.69 -3.63
C GLY A 134 2.83 -2.03 -5.09
N GLU A 135 1.84 -2.87 -5.29
CA GLU A 135 1.36 -3.37 -6.58
C GLU A 135 0.69 -2.29 -7.45
N ASP A 136 0.36 -2.66 -8.68
CA ASP A 136 -0.13 -1.73 -9.69
C ASP A 136 -1.52 -1.18 -9.36
N VAL A 137 -1.82 0.02 -9.88
CA VAL A 137 -3.17 0.60 -9.80
C VAL A 137 -4.05 0.01 -10.90
N ALA A 138 -5.27 -0.41 -10.57
CA ALA A 138 -6.16 -1.03 -11.54
C ALA A 138 -6.50 -0.06 -12.71
N PRO A 139 -6.29 -0.46 -13.98
CA PRO A 139 -6.48 0.39 -15.15
C PRO A 139 -7.89 0.98 -15.33
N ASP A 140 -8.92 0.25 -14.89
CA ASP A 140 -10.31 0.70 -14.91
C ASP A 140 -10.52 2.00 -14.11
N ARG A 141 -9.65 2.29 -13.13
CA ARG A 141 -9.71 3.52 -12.32
C ARG A 141 -9.40 4.79 -13.12
N TYR A 142 -8.67 4.66 -14.21
CA TYR A 142 -8.31 5.76 -15.11
C TYR A 142 -8.70 5.45 -16.56
N GLY A 143 -9.76 4.65 -16.74
CA GLY A 143 -10.42 4.41 -18.02
C GLY A 143 -9.55 3.72 -19.08
N SER A 144 -8.57 2.93 -18.67
CA SER A 144 -7.64 2.24 -19.56
C SER A 144 -7.89 0.74 -19.60
N VAL A 145 -7.62 0.11 -20.76
CA VAL A 145 -7.66 -1.35 -20.90
C VAL A 145 -6.39 -1.95 -20.29
N PRO A 146 -6.45 -3.10 -19.59
CA PRO A 146 -5.28 -3.77 -19.04
C PRO A 146 -4.21 -4.06 -20.09
N HIS A 147 -2.99 -3.60 -19.82
CA HIS A 147 -1.81 -3.86 -20.64
C HIS A 147 -1.31 -5.31 -20.40
N PRO A 148 -0.76 -6.01 -21.41
CA PRO A 148 -0.27 -7.38 -21.24
C PRO A 148 0.84 -7.56 -20.19
N ARG A 149 1.52 -6.47 -19.80
CA ARG A 149 2.56 -6.46 -18.76
C ARG A 149 2.13 -5.82 -17.44
N LEU A 150 0.82 -5.57 -17.27
CA LEU A 150 0.28 -5.14 -15.98
C LEU A 150 0.66 -6.17 -14.91
N GLY A 151 1.16 -5.68 -13.78
CA GLY A 151 1.44 -6.49 -12.60
C GLY A 151 0.17 -6.88 -11.84
N ASP A 152 0.35 -7.38 -10.63
CA ASP A 152 -0.78 -7.63 -9.73
C ASP A 152 -1.51 -6.31 -9.42
N VAL A 153 -2.84 -6.37 -9.30
CA VAL A 153 -3.67 -5.23 -8.91
C VAL A 153 -4.54 -5.60 -7.72
N ASP A 154 -4.84 -4.63 -6.86
CA ASP A 154 -5.80 -4.79 -5.77
C ASP A 154 -6.88 -3.70 -5.82
N PRO A 155 -8.00 -3.94 -6.53
CA PRO A 155 -9.08 -2.97 -6.65
C PRO A 155 -9.74 -2.57 -5.32
N VAL A 156 -9.64 -3.43 -4.29
CA VAL A 156 -10.13 -3.15 -2.93
C VAL A 156 -9.22 -2.13 -2.27
N ARG A 157 -7.90 -2.31 -2.37
CA ARG A 157 -6.93 -1.31 -1.92
C ARG A 157 -7.12 0.01 -2.65
N ASP A 158 -7.28 -0.01 -3.98
CA ASP A 158 -7.53 1.20 -4.77
C ASP A 158 -8.75 1.96 -4.22
N ALA A 159 -9.84 1.25 -3.91
CA ALA A 159 -11.05 1.88 -3.38
C ALA A 159 -10.81 2.54 -2.02
N ALA A 160 -10.11 1.84 -1.12
CA ALA A 160 -9.80 2.33 0.21
C ALA A 160 -8.85 3.54 0.16
N GLU A 161 -7.79 3.48 -0.65
CA GLU A 161 -6.81 4.56 -0.79
C GLU A 161 -7.43 5.81 -1.43
N VAL A 162 -8.27 5.67 -2.47
CA VAL A 162 -9.03 6.80 -3.05
C VAL A 162 -9.93 7.47 -2.00
N ALA A 163 -10.63 6.68 -1.18
CA ALA A 163 -11.48 7.20 -0.11
C ALA A 163 -10.66 7.88 1.00
N LEU A 164 -9.49 7.33 1.35
CA LEU A 164 -8.57 7.93 2.32
C LEU A 164 -7.99 9.25 1.81
N ILE A 165 -7.62 9.35 0.53
CA ILE A 165 -7.15 10.58 -0.10
C ILE A 165 -8.24 11.66 -0.02
N ALA A 166 -9.46 11.33 -0.43
CA ALA A 166 -10.59 12.26 -0.37
C ALA A 166 -10.86 12.73 1.06
N ALA A 167 -10.88 11.81 2.03
CA ALA A 167 -11.12 12.11 3.44
C ALA A 167 -9.97 12.93 4.09
N ALA A 168 -8.72 12.67 3.71
CA ALA A 168 -7.56 13.44 4.17
C ALA A 168 -7.59 14.88 3.65
N ARG A 169 -7.86 15.05 2.34
CA ARG A 169 -8.01 16.38 1.72
C ARG A 169 -9.14 17.18 2.33
N ALA A 170 -10.32 16.58 2.52
CA ALA A 170 -11.47 17.23 3.16
C ALA A 170 -11.16 17.73 4.58
N ARG A 171 -10.26 17.04 5.28
CA ARG A 171 -9.78 17.42 6.63
C ARG A 171 -8.52 18.27 6.63
N ARG A 172 -8.00 18.61 5.44
CA ARG A 172 -6.74 19.34 5.25
C ARG A 172 -5.55 18.67 5.97
N LEU A 173 -5.55 17.33 6.04
CA LEU A 173 -4.42 16.58 6.58
C LEU A 173 -3.26 16.59 5.58
N PRO A 174 -2.00 16.77 6.03
CA PRO A 174 -0.84 16.50 5.22
C PRO A 174 -0.85 15.08 4.63
N ILE A 175 -0.40 14.94 3.38
CA ILE A 175 -0.26 13.65 2.68
C ILE A 175 1.18 13.47 2.17
N LEU A 176 1.82 12.36 2.54
CA LEU A 176 3.07 11.89 1.93
C LEU A 176 2.76 10.65 1.09
N ALA A 177 3.01 10.70 -0.22
CA ALA A 177 2.63 9.64 -1.14
C ALA A 177 3.85 9.06 -1.86
N ILE A 178 4.12 7.77 -1.69
CA ILE A 178 5.41 7.14 -2.06
C ILE A 178 5.20 6.01 -3.06
N CYS A 179 5.93 6.05 -4.19
CA CYS A 179 5.91 5.07 -5.28
C CYS A 179 4.48 4.81 -5.81
N ARG A 180 3.87 3.68 -5.46
CA ARG A 180 2.44 3.46 -5.74
C ARG A 180 1.56 4.59 -5.19
N GLY A 181 1.94 5.17 -4.06
CA GLY A 181 1.24 6.30 -3.44
C GLY A 181 1.08 7.51 -4.37
N ILE A 182 2.14 7.93 -5.08
CA ILE A 182 2.03 9.04 -6.04
C ILE A 182 1.10 8.68 -7.20
N GLN A 183 1.11 7.41 -7.62
CA GLN A 183 0.29 6.91 -8.73
C GLN A 183 -1.20 6.89 -8.35
N ILE A 184 -1.56 6.32 -7.20
CA ILE A 184 -2.96 6.29 -6.75
C ILE A 184 -3.47 7.69 -6.39
N LEU A 185 -2.61 8.57 -5.89
CA LEU A 185 -2.94 9.99 -5.70
C LEU A 185 -3.28 10.65 -7.04
N ASN A 186 -2.44 10.47 -8.07
CA ASN A 186 -2.68 11.01 -9.39
C ASN A 186 -4.01 10.51 -9.98
N VAL A 187 -4.26 9.20 -9.92
CA VAL A 187 -5.49 8.58 -10.41
C VAL A 187 -6.72 9.06 -9.64
N ALA A 188 -6.64 9.17 -8.30
CA ALA A 188 -7.73 9.68 -7.47
C ALA A 188 -8.12 11.13 -7.82
N LEU A 189 -7.19 11.90 -8.39
CA LEU A 189 -7.39 13.28 -8.81
C LEU A 189 -7.66 13.44 -10.31
N GLY A 190 -7.84 12.32 -11.04
CA GLY A 190 -8.25 12.30 -12.45
C GLY A 190 -7.10 12.24 -13.45
N GLY A 191 -5.88 11.91 -13.02
CA GLY A 191 -4.76 11.61 -13.90
C GLY A 191 -4.75 10.15 -14.38
N THR A 192 -3.76 9.80 -15.19
CA THR A 192 -3.58 8.45 -15.76
C THR A 192 -2.15 7.94 -15.56
N LEU A 193 -1.92 6.65 -15.84
CA LEU A 193 -0.62 6.00 -15.70
C LEU A 193 -0.17 5.35 -17.01
N TYR A 194 1.15 5.30 -17.21
CA TYR A 194 1.77 4.22 -17.98
C TYR A 194 1.67 2.95 -17.14
N GLN A 195 1.15 1.88 -17.73
CA GLN A 195 1.05 0.56 -17.12
C GLN A 195 2.37 -0.20 -17.20
N ASP A 196 3.19 0.10 -18.20
CA ASP A 196 4.55 -0.43 -18.34
C ASP A 196 5.43 0.55 -19.12
N LEU A 197 6.40 1.15 -18.42
CA LEU A 197 7.32 2.13 -18.99
C LEU A 197 8.13 1.57 -20.16
N ASP A 198 8.62 0.34 -20.07
CA ASP A 198 9.50 -0.25 -21.09
C ASP A 198 8.81 -0.41 -22.45
N SER A 199 7.48 -0.56 -22.50
CA SER A 199 6.71 -0.64 -23.75
C SER A 199 6.15 0.71 -24.17
N GLU A 200 5.54 1.43 -23.24
CA GLU A 200 4.73 2.60 -23.58
C GLU A 200 5.57 3.86 -23.67
N ARG A 201 6.70 3.91 -22.96
CA ARG A 201 7.60 5.06 -22.88
C ARG A 201 9.07 4.63 -22.73
N PRO A 202 9.64 3.93 -23.73
CA PRO A 202 11.01 3.46 -23.64
C PRO A 202 11.99 4.62 -23.43
N GLY A 203 12.89 4.46 -22.46
CA GLY A 203 13.86 5.48 -22.07
C GLY A 203 15.19 4.85 -21.61
N PRO A 204 16.26 5.65 -21.51
CA PRO A 204 17.58 5.17 -21.10
C PRO A 204 17.70 4.87 -19.59
N VAL A 205 16.70 5.28 -18.78
CA VAL A 205 16.72 5.10 -17.32
C VAL A 205 16.02 3.78 -16.96
N PRO A 206 16.71 2.82 -16.32
CA PRO A 206 16.08 1.57 -15.90
C PRO A 206 15.31 1.77 -14.59
N HIS A 207 14.00 2.00 -14.66
CA HIS A 207 13.16 2.28 -13.47
C HIS A 207 12.74 1.02 -12.69
N SER A 208 12.68 -0.13 -13.37
CA SER A 208 12.15 -1.38 -12.80
C SER A 208 13.21 -2.27 -12.14
N ASP A 209 14.51 -1.98 -12.32
CA ASP A 209 15.61 -2.75 -11.74
C ASP A 209 15.77 -2.42 -10.24
N GLU A 210 15.66 -3.43 -9.37
CA GLU A 210 15.70 -3.27 -7.91
C GLU A 210 16.98 -2.62 -7.36
N THR A 211 18.06 -2.68 -8.13
CA THR A 211 19.37 -2.10 -7.81
C THR A 211 19.56 -0.70 -8.40
N SER A 212 18.61 -0.26 -9.24
CA SER A 212 18.70 0.99 -9.97
C SER A 212 18.71 2.20 -9.06
N ARG A 213 19.58 3.14 -9.44
CA ARG A 213 19.60 4.50 -8.92
C ARG A 213 19.79 5.45 -10.07
N HIS A 214 19.03 6.54 -10.08
CA HIS A 214 19.15 7.58 -11.09
C HIS A 214 19.06 8.97 -10.46
N ALA A 215 19.51 9.96 -11.22
CA ALA A 215 19.36 11.36 -10.85
C ALA A 215 17.89 11.79 -11.01
N VAL A 216 17.49 12.72 -10.15
CA VAL A 216 16.21 13.40 -10.21
C VAL A 216 16.46 14.89 -10.10
N ARG A 217 15.99 15.65 -11.09
CA ARG A 217 15.96 17.11 -11.07
C ARG A 217 14.68 17.56 -10.37
N VAL A 218 14.81 18.45 -9.39
CA VAL A 218 13.69 19.01 -8.63
C VAL A 218 13.48 20.48 -9.00
N GLU A 219 12.22 20.87 -9.19
CA GLU A 219 11.80 22.20 -9.61
C GLU A 219 12.11 23.25 -8.54
N ALA A 220 12.72 24.37 -8.93
CA ALA A 220 13.09 25.44 -8.01
C ALA A 220 11.85 26.09 -7.39
N GLY A 221 11.86 26.30 -6.07
CA GLY A 221 10.73 26.90 -5.37
C GLY A 221 9.51 26.00 -5.24
N SER A 222 9.61 24.71 -5.59
CA SER A 222 8.61 23.70 -5.25
C SER A 222 8.57 23.44 -3.74
N LEU A 223 7.44 22.93 -3.24
CA LEU A 223 7.37 22.40 -1.88
C LEU A 223 8.34 21.24 -1.69
N LEU A 224 8.52 20.40 -2.71
CA LEU A 224 9.50 19.33 -2.71
C LEU A 224 10.94 19.85 -2.53
N GLU A 225 11.36 20.87 -3.28
CA GLU A 225 12.70 21.48 -3.11
C GLU A 225 12.89 22.06 -1.72
N ARG A 226 11.91 22.80 -1.19
CA ARG A 226 11.97 23.32 0.19
C ARG A 226 12.04 22.20 1.23
N THR A 227 11.44 21.05 0.94
CA THR A 227 11.43 19.90 1.83
C THR A 227 12.77 19.19 1.82
N LEU A 228 13.33 18.93 0.62
CA LEU A 228 14.60 18.24 0.42
C LEU A 228 15.82 19.13 0.71
N GLY A 229 15.69 20.45 0.54
CA GLY A 229 16.82 21.38 0.61
C GLY A 229 17.77 21.30 -0.59
N THR A 230 17.39 20.62 -1.67
CA THR A 230 18.19 20.44 -2.88
C THR A 230 17.34 20.45 -4.14
N ARG A 231 17.97 20.78 -5.27
CA ARG A 231 17.41 20.75 -6.63
C ARG A 231 17.81 19.52 -7.43
N SER A 232 18.66 18.67 -6.86
CA SER A 232 19.11 17.43 -7.46
C SER A 232 19.36 16.38 -6.38
N ALA A 233 18.93 15.15 -6.65
CA ALA A 233 19.16 14.00 -5.78
C ALA A 233 19.38 12.74 -6.60
N THR A 234 20.18 11.81 -6.07
CA THR A 234 20.26 10.43 -6.58
C THR A 234 19.33 9.55 -5.76
N VAL A 235 18.31 8.97 -6.39
CA VAL A 235 17.26 8.19 -5.71
C VAL A 235 17.35 6.71 -6.09
N ASN A 236 16.68 5.84 -5.33
CA ASN A 236 16.44 4.45 -5.74
C ASN A 236 15.22 4.39 -6.68
N SER A 237 15.14 3.37 -7.53
CA SER A 237 13.98 3.20 -8.41
C SER A 237 13.58 1.73 -8.47
N ARG A 238 12.28 1.46 -8.29
CA ARG A 238 11.67 0.11 -8.25
C ARG A 238 10.23 0.18 -8.74
N HIS A 239 10.02 0.74 -9.93
CA HIS A 239 8.69 0.87 -10.50
C HIS A 239 8.71 0.66 -12.02
N HIS A 240 7.71 -0.05 -12.51
CA HIS A 240 7.46 -0.17 -13.95
C HIS A 240 6.26 0.66 -14.42
N GLN A 241 5.42 1.11 -13.48
CA GLN A 241 4.37 2.11 -13.72
C GLN A 241 4.88 3.51 -13.41
N ALA A 242 4.31 4.51 -14.06
CA ALA A 242 4.54 5.92 -13.75
C ALA A 242 3.38 6.79 -14.22
N ILE A 243 3.35 8.05 -13.80
CA ILE A 243 2.36 9.02 -14.28
C ILE A 243 2.51 9.23 -15.79
N ARG A 244 1.41 9.08 -16.54
CA ARG A 244 1.30 9.47 -17.94
C ARG A 244 0.73 10.86 -18.06
N ASP A 245 -0.55 11.00 -17.71
CA ASP A 245 -1.24 12.28 -17.66
C ASP A 245 -1.35 12.71 -16.20
N LEU A 246 -0.73 13.84 -15.87
CA LEU A 246 -0.81 14.41 -14.53
C LEU A 246 -2.22 14.98 -14.27
N ALA A 247 -2.76 14.70 -13.10
CA ALA A 247 -4.06 15.19 -12.67
C ALA A 247 -4.13 16.73 -12.70
N PRO A 248 -5.26 17.36 -13.11
CA PRO A 248 -5.38 18.82 -13.24
C PRO A 248 -5.08 19.63 -11.96
N GLY A 249 -5.27 19.03 -10.78
CA GLY A 249 -4.99 19.67 -9.48
C GLY A 249 -3.54 19.55 -8.99
N LEU A 250 -2.69 18.83 -9.74
CA LEU A 250 -1.28 18.61 -9.41
C LEU A 250 -0.38 19.34 -10.41
N LYS A 251 0.85 19.61 -9.98
CA LYS A 251 1.96 20.01 -10.85
C LYS A 251 3.13 19.07 -10.64
N ALA A 252 3.82 18.71 -11.73
CA ALA A 252 5.05 17.95 -11.67
C ALA A 252 6.16 18.86 -11.18
N VAL A 253 6.97 18.37 -10.24
CA VAL A 253 8.04 19.12 -9.59
C VAL A 253 9.33 18.34 -9.46
N ALA A 254 9.36 17.10 -9.92
CA ALA A 254 10.61 16.38 -10.10
C ALA A 254 10.54 15.42 -11.30
N TRP A 255 11.67 15.25 -11.97
CA TRP A 255 11.79 14.40 -13.15
C TRP A 255 13.11 13.63 -13.16
N ALA A 256 13.07 12.40 -13.66
CA ALA A 256 14.26 11.70 -14.12
C ALA A 256 14.79 12.30 -15.43
N ASP A 257 16.01 11.93 -15.82
CA ASP A 257 16.67 12.47 -17.02
C ASP A 257 15.94 12.11 -18.33
N ASP A 258 15.18 11.02 -18.33
CA ASP A 258 14.34 10.62 -19.45
C ASP A 258 12.99 11.37 -19.48
N GLY A 259 12.70 12.24 -18.50
CA GLY A 259 11.47 13.02 -18.36
C GLY A 259 10.31 12.30 -17.67
N VAL A 260 10.50 11.09 -17.13
CA VAL A 260 9.50 10.47 -16.24
C VAL A 260 9.27 11.36 -15.02
N ILE A 261 7.99 11.54 -14.64
CA ILE A 261 7.61 12.33 -13.47
C ILE A 261 7.97 11.55 -12.21
N GLU A 262 8.84 12.13 -11.40
CA GLU A 262 9.36 11.56 -10.15
C GLU A 262 8.77 12.21 -8.91
N GLY A 263 8.17 13.40 -9.07
CA GLY A 263 7.58 14.13 -7.96
C GLY A 263 6.43 15.02 -8.40
N ALA A 264 5.40 15.06 -7.57
CA ALA A 264 4.22 15.89 -7.76
C ALA A 264 3.78 16.53 -6.45
N GLU A 265 3.20 17.72 -6.56
CA GLU A 265 2.61 18.46 -5.45
C GLU A 265 1.37 19.23 -5.95
N PRO A 266 0.50 19.77 -5.06
CA PRO A 266 -0.65 20.55 -5.47
C PRO A 266 -0.27 21.78 -6.29
N ALA A 267 -1.05 22.06 -7.32
CA ALA A 267 -0.91 23.30 -8.08
C ALA A 267 -1.38 24.53 -7.28
N ASP A 268 -2.43 24.36 -6.47
CA ASP A 268 -2.97 25.39 -5.59
C ASP A 268 -2.28 25.36 -4.21
N ALA A 269 -1.74 26.51 -3.79
CA ALA A 269 -1.10 26.68 -2.48
C ALA A 269 -2.10 26.62 -1.30
N GLN A 270 -3.42 26.67 -1.57
CA GLN A 270 -4.46 26.52 -0.55
C GLN A 270 -4.78 25.05 -0.22
N GLU A 271 -4.29 24.10 -1.01
CA GLU A 271 -4.37 22.68 -0.66
C GLU A 271 -3.51 22.37 0.58
N PRO A 272 -3.82 21.29 1.34
CA PRO A 272 -2.95 20.86 2.41
C PRO A 272 -1.56 20.50 1.88
N TRP A 273 -0.60 20.36 2.79
CA TRP A 273 0.74 19.88 2.45
C TRP A 273 0.62 18.49 1.80
N ILE A 274 0.92 18.39 0.51
CA ILE A 274 0.94 17.11 -0.20
C ILE A 274 2.26 17.06 -0.96
N VAL A 275 3.07 16.04 -0.64
CA VAL A 275 4.29 15.73 -1.40
C VAL A 275 4.19 14.28 -1.84
N ALA A 276 4.30 14.07 -3.14
CA ALA A 276 4.26 12.77 -3.76
C ALA A 276 5.55 12.51 -4.51
N VAL A 277 6.16 11.34 -4.31
CA VAL A 277 7.43 10.95 -4.91
C VAL A 277 7.36 9.52 -5.43
N GLN A 278 8.03 9.25 -6.55
CA GLN A 278 7.99 7.95 -7.22
C GLN A 278 9.04 6.95 -6.69
N TRP A 279 10.14 7.46 -6.12
CA TRP A 279 11.15 6.63 -5.45
C TRP A 279 10.73 6.20 -4.03
N HIS A 280 11.60 5.44 -3.35
CA HIS A 280 11.38 4.86 -2.02
C HIS A 280 12.27 5.51 -0.96
N PRO A 281 11.91 6.71 -0.43
CA PRO A 281 12.73 7.41 0.56
C PRO A 281 12.79 6.69 1.91
N GLU A 282 11.85 5.79 2.21
CA GLU A 282 11.85 4.98 3.44
C GLU A 282 13.05 4.04 3.53
N ASP A 283 13.59 3.62 2.38
CA ASP A 283 14.76 2.74 2.25
C ASP A 283 16.08 3.52 2.20
N LEU A 284 16.02 4.85 2.17
CA LEU A 284 17.18 5.71 2.14
C LEU A 284 17.56 6.20 3.53
N THR A 285 18.82 6.60 3.68
CA THR A 285 19.31 7.27 4.89
C THR A 285 18.82 8.73 5.00
N GLU A 286 18.37 9.29 3.88
CA GLU A 286 17.78 10.62 3.75
C GLU A 286 16.55 10.75 4.66
N ARG A 287 16.44 11.84 5.42
CA ARG A 287 15.31 12.07 6.34
C ARG A 287 14.41 13.23 5.92
N ALA A 288 14.82 14.03 4.95
CA ALA A 288 14.24 15.34 4.66
C ALA A 288 12.73 15.29 4.37
N LEU A 289 12.26 14.28 3.64
CA LEU A 289 10.82 14.09 3.34
C LEU A 289 9.99 13.78 4.59
N PHE A 290 10.46 12.86 5.44
CA PHE A 290 9.74 12.50 6.67
C PHE A 290 9.80 13.62 7.70
N ASP A 291 10.94 14.31 7.82
CA ASP A 291 11.08 15.49 8.68
C ASP A 291 10.20 16.64 8.18
N GLY A 292 10.07 16.83 6.86
CA GLY A 292 9.17 17.80 6.25
C GLY A 292 7.70 17.49 6.48
N PHE A 293 7.32 16.22 6.34
CA PHE A 293 5.98 15.75 6.68
C PHE A 293 5.66 15.96 8.16
N ALA A 294 6.60 15.66 9.06
CA ALA A 294 6.45 15.91 10.49
C ALA A 294 6.27 17.41 10.81
N ARG A 295 7.00 18.30 10.13
CA ARG A 295 6.80 19.76 10.27
C ARG A 295 5.45 20.22 9.77
N ALA A 296 4.89 19.59 8.73
CA ALA A 296 3.57 19.94 8.20
C ALA A 296 2.40 19.51 9.12
N ILE A 297 2.66 18.58 10.05
CA ILE A 297 1.69 18.07 11.04
C ILE A 297 1.59 18.96 12.28
N ALA A 298 2.63 19.75 12.56
CA ALA A 298 2.76 20.60 13.74
C ALA A 298 1.90 21.87 13.66
#